data_AF-A0A7V8ZPM6-F1
#
_entry.id   AF-A0A7V8ZPM6-F1
#
_cell.length_a   1.000
_cell.length_b   1.000
_cell.length_c   1.000
_cell.angle_alpha   90.00
_cell.angle_beta   90.00
_cell.angle_gamma   90.00
#
_symmetry.space_group_name_H-M   'P 1'
#
loop_
_entity.id
_entity.type
_entity.pdbx_description
1 polymer ?
#
loop_
_entity_poly.entity_id
_entity_poly.type
_entity_poly.pdbx_seq_one_letter_code
_entity_poly.pdbx_strand_id
1 'polypeptide(L)'
;MQVESISQFTKRSKPRLAGLLLAGIFCISATPAFAEDSNFGQHQSALAAGESIPTGVEITPKAAAGAIFEALNPDLPTRPDFLAGQAVTTAASPDGKTLLILTSGYNRNNGPDGKRVSGESNEYVFIYDISGKTPVKRQVLQVPNTFSGMAWNPSGKEFYVSGGPDDNLRIYLGQGGAWTEAAAIALGHAKPGPGDLGGLSDNNKPIAAGVRSTQPERAWSSPITRTTASASSISSSA
;
A
#
# COMPACT_ATOMS: atom_id res chain seq x y z
N MET A 1 70.69 0.00 2.53
CA MET A 1 71.40 -1.25 2.87
C MET A 1 70.37 -2.35 2.85
N GLN A 2 70.30 -3.04 1.72
CA GLN A 2 69.48 -4.21 1.47
C GLN A 2 70.18 -5.43 2.06
N VAL A 3 69.44 -6.36 2.69
CA VAL A 3 69.87 -7.75 2.80
C VAL A 3 68.66 -8.63 2.46
N GLU A 4 68.71 -9.18 1.25
CA GLU A 4 67.96 -10.34 0.79
C GLU A 4 68.58 -11.64 1.34
N SER A 5 67.79 -12.70 1.44
CA SER A 5 68.17 -14.10 1.13
C SER A 5 66.90 -14.96 1.28
N ILE A 6 66.18 -15.34 0.21
CA ILE A 6 66.47 -16.41 -0.80
C ILE A 6 66.35 -17.84 -0.23
N SER A 7 65.31 -18.56 -0.66
CA SER A 7 65.37 -19.81 -1.49
C SER A 7 64.03 -20.58 -1.37
N GLN A 8 63.21 -20.73 -2.42
CA GLN A 8 63.33 -21.70 -3.55
C GLN A 8 63.09 -23.16 -3.07
N PHE A 9 62.30 -24.06 -3.68
CA PHE A 9 61.94 -24.34 -5.09
C PHE A 9 60.77 -25.38 -5.08
N THR A 10 59.68 -25.21 -5.83
CA THR A 10 59.37 -25.82 -7.15
C THR A 10 59.04 -27.33 -7.14
N LYS A 11 57.84 -27.74 -7.62
CA LYS A 11 57.67 -28.52 -8.89
C LYS A 11 56.20 -28.74 -9.27
N ARG A 12 55.86 -28.34 -10.51
CA ARG A 12 54.68 -28.80 -11.28
C ARG A 12 54.91 -30.22 -11.78
N SER A 13 53.86 -31.06 -11.79
CA SER A 13 53.57 -31.97 -12.91
C SER A 13 52.22 -32.69 -12.73
N LYS A 14 51.34 -32.61 -13.74
CA LYS A 14 50.32 -33.64 -14.07
C LYS A 14 50.85 -34.41 -15.29
N PRO A 15 50.59 -35.72 -15.48
CA PRO A 15 49.36 -36.14 -16.18
C PRO A 15 48.79 -37.56 -15.91
N ARG A 16 47.46 -37.66 -16.14
CA ARG A 16 46.63 -38.69 -16.84
C ARG A 16 46.45 -40.16 -16.34
N LEU A 17 45.15 -40.41 -16.07
CA LEU A 17 44.22 -41.48 -16.50
C LEU A 17 44.07 -42.83 -15.75
N ALA A 18 42.77 -43.16 -15.60
CA ALA A 18 42.10 -44.47 -15.54
C ALA A 18 41.74 -45.05 -14.16
N GLY A 19 40.43 -45.26 -13.96
CA GLY A 19 39.86 -45.95 -12.81
C GLY A 19 38.37 -45.70 -12.63
N LEU A 20 37.55 -46.37 -13.44
CA LEU A 20 36.09 -46.41 -13.39
C LEU A 20 35.64 -47.16 -12.10
N LEU A 21 34.72 -46.59 -11.32
CA LEU A 21 33.86 -47.36 -10.41
C LEU A 21 32.54 -46.60 -10.18
N LEU A 22 31.46 -47.21 -10.68
CA LEU A 22 30.07 -46.84 -10.44
C LEU A 22 29.73 -47.01 -8.94
N ALA A 23 29.10 -46.01 -8.35
CA ALA A 23 28.13 -46.21 -7.27
C ALA A 23 27.11 -45.06 -7.34
N GLY A 24 25.86 -45.42 -7.65
CA GLY A 24 24.76 -44.47 -7.80
C GLY A 24 24.37 -43.81 -6.50
N ILE A 25 24.26 -42.48 -6.55
CA ILE A 25 23.49 -41.69 -5.60
C ILE A 25 22.58 -40.80 -6.44
N PHE A 26 21.30 -41.16 -6.52
CA PHE A 26 20.26 -40.33 -7.12
C PHE A 26 19.85 -39.28 -6.06
N CYS A 27 20.64 -38.21 -5.95
CA CYS A 27 20.22 -37.01 -5.21
C CYS A 27 19.25 -36.24 -6.09
N ILE A 28 17.95 -36.32 -5.78
CA ILE A 28 16.96 -35.37 -6.27
C ILE A 28 17.27 -34.02 -5.62
N SER A 29 18.11 -33.21 -6.28
CA SER A 29 18.17 -31.79 -5.98
C SER A 29 16.98 -31.15 -6.70
N ALA A 30 15.96 -30.78 -5.93
CA ALA A 30 14.96 -29.84 -6.42
C ALA A 30 15.68 -28.50 -6.61
N THR A 31 16.12 -28.21 -7.83
CA THR A 31 16.45 -26.83 -8.21
C THR A 31 15.15 -26.04 -8.07
N PRO A 32 15.06 -25.02 -7.19
CA PRO A 32 13.99 -24.05 -7.36
C PRO A 32 14.23 -23.42 -8.73
N ALA A 33 13.31 -23.66 -9.66
CA ALA A 33 13.25 -22.90 -10.90
C ALA A 33 12.80 -21.49 -10.56
N PHE A 34 13.71 -20.66 -10.04
CA PHE A 34 13.55 -19.23 -10.15
C PHE A 34 13.77 -18.91 -11.63
N ALA A 35 12.67 -18.67 -12.35
CA ALA A 35 12.76 -18.01 -13.64
C ALA A 35 13.26 -16.57 -13.36
N GLU A 36 14.56 -16.35 -13.50
CA GLU A 36 15.10 -15.02 -13.74
C GLU A 36 14.60 -14.58 -15.12
N ASP A 37 13.44 -13.92 -15.16
CA ASP A 37 13.07 -13.15 -16.33
C ASP A 37 13.60 -11.74 -16.14
N SER A 38 14.87 -11.53 -16.49
CA SER A 38 15.56 -10.22 -16.43
C SER A 38 15.09 -9.25 -17.53
N ASN A 39 13.85 -9.41 -18.01
CA ASN A 39 13.35 -8.79 -19.22
C ASN A 39 12.09 -7.92 -18.99
N PHE A 40 12.07 -7.21 -17.85
CA PHE A 40 11.12 -6.14 -17.59
C PHE A 40 11.30 -4.99 -18.61
N GLY A 41 10.66 -5.10 -19.78
CA GLY A 41 10.61 -4.01 -20.77
C GLY A 41 10.62 -4.41 -22.24
N GLN A 42 10.75 -5.70 -22.59
CA GLN A 42 10.84 -6.13 -24.00
C GLN A 42 9.86 -7.26 -24.33
N HIS A 43 8.57 -7.07 -24.05
CA HIS A 43 7.53 -8.00 -24.54
C HIS A 43 6.27 -7.25 -24.98
N GLN A 44 6.29 -6.76 -26.21
CA GLN A 44 5.08 -6.64 -27.02
C GLN A 44 4.66 -8.05 -27.46
N SER A 45 4.28 -8.89 -26.51
CA SER A 45 3.91 -10.28 -26.76
C SER A 45 2.42 -10.34 -27.07
N ALA A 46 2.08 -10.97 -28.20
CA ALA A 46 0.72 -11.24 -28.62
C ALA A 46 -0.14 -11.77 -27.45
N LEU A 47 -1.38 -11.30 -27.38
CA LEU A 47 -2.37 -11.64 -26.36
C LEU A 47 -2.46 -13.16 -26.21
N ALA A 48 -2.14 -13.69 -25.02
CA ALA A 48 -2.33 -15.10 -24.72
C ALA A 48 -3.83 -15.38 -24.50
N ALA A 49 -4.35 -16.46 -25.08
CA ALA A 49 -5.72 -16.91 -24.85
C ALA A 49 -5.93 -17.26 -23.36
N GLY A 50 -7.03 -16.79 -22.76
CA GLY A 50 -7.37 -17.11 -21.37
C GLY A 50 -7.83 -18.56 -21.21
N GLU A 51 -7.72 -19.11 -19.99
CA GLU A 51 -8.23 -20.45 -19.68
C GLU A 51 -9.71 -20.36 -19.28
N SER A 52 -10.56 -21.06 -20.03
CA SER A 52 -11.99 -21.11 -19.76
C SER A 52 -12.28 -21.92 -18.48
N ILE A 53 -13.11 -21.38 -17.60
CA ILE A 53 -13.58 -22.08 -16.39
C ILE A 53 -15.08 -22.42 -16.49
N PRO A 54 -15.60 -23.37 -15.70
CA PRO A 54 -16.98 -23.89 -15.84
C PRO A 54 -18.10 -22.85 -15.75
N THR A 55 -17.83 -21.65 -15.26
CA THR A 55 -18.80 -20.54 -15.24
C THR A 55 -18.90 -19.80 -16.58
N GLY A 56 -18.17 -20.24 -17.61
CA GLY A 56 -18.17 -19.61 -18.94
C GLY A 56 -17.36 -18.32 -19.02
N VAL A 57 -16.50 -18.04 -18.03
CA VAL A 57 -15.55 -16.92 -18.05
C VAL A 57 -14.14 -17.44 -18.32
N GLU A 58 -13.27 -16.61 -18.85
CA GLU A 58 -11.85 -16.92 -19.02
C GLU A 58 -11.03 -16.28 -17.91
N ILE A 59 -10.11 -17.04 -17.31
CA ILE A 59 -9.09 -16.53 -16.39
C ILE A 59 -7.77 -16.50 -17.14
N THR A 60 -7.11 -15.34 -17.17
CA THR A 60 -5.74 -15.22 -17.65
C THR A 60 -4.80 -15.00 -16.47
N PRO A 61 -3.71 -15.77 -16.33
CA PRO A 61 -2.66 -15.49 -15.34
C PRO A 61 -1.81 -14.27 -15.72
N LYS A 62 -1.98 -13.73 -16.93
CA LYS A 62 -1.36 -12.50 -17.41
C LYS A 62 -2.35 -11.34 -17.30
N ALA A 63 -1.83 -10.13 -17.15
CA ALA A 63 -2.66 -8.93 -17.09
C ALA A 63 -3.68 -8.90 -18.26
N ALA A 64 -4.90 -8.44 -17.98
CA ALA A 64 -5.95 -8.35 -19.00
C ALA A 64 -5.42 -7.60 -20.24
N ALA A 65 -5.97 -7.90 -21.42
CA ALA A 65 -5.55 -7.24 -22.65
C ALA A 65 -5.63 -5.71 -22.50
N GLY A 66 -4.52 -5.02 -22.74
CA GLY A 66 -4.42 -3.56 -22.58
C GLY A 66 -4.23 -3.06 -21.14
N ALA A 67 -4.07 -3.96 -20.16
CA ALA A 67 -3.68 -3.59 -18.81
C ALA A 67 -2.25 -3.02 -18.79
N ILE A 68 -2.05 -2.02 -17.94
CA ILE A 68 -0.78 -1.34 -17.73
C ILE A 68 -0.38 -1.53 -16.27
N PHE A 69 0.88 -1.84 -16.03
CA PHE A 69 1.46 -1.78 -14.70
C PHE A 69 2.17 -0.44 -14.53
N GLU A 70 1.78 0.29 -13.50
CA GLU A 70 2.39 1.56 -13.15
C GLU A 70 2.85 1.54 -11.70
N ALA A 71 4.09 1.96 -11.48
CA ALA A 71 4.63 2.09 -10.13
C ALA A 71 4.09 3.37 -9.48
N LEU A 72 3.69 3.27 -8.22
CA LEU A 72 3.15 4.39 -7.46
C LEU A 72 4.27 5.24 -6.87
N ASN A 73 4.85 6.14 -7.66
CA ASN A 73 5.90 7.05 -7.21
C ASN A 73 5.30 8.36 -6.64
N PRO A 74 5.48 8.67 -5.35
CA PRO A 74 4.91 9.86 -4.72
C PRO A 74 5.68 11.17 -4.99
N ASP A 75 6.68 11.15 -5.87
CA ASP A 75 7.47 12.32 -6.28
C ASP A 75 8.21 13.02 -5.13
N LEU A 76 8.77 12.22 -4.20
CA LEU A 76 9.57 12.76 -3.09
C LEU A 76 10.85 13.44 -3.63
N PRO A 77 11.09 14.75 -3.36
CA PRO A 77 12.20 15.49 -3.98
C PRO A 77 13.60 14.92 -3.69
N THR A 78 13.78 14.36 -2.50
CA THR A 78 15.04 13.79 -1.98
C THR A 78 15.14 12.28 -2.22
N ARG A 79 14.07 11.63 -2.68
CA ARG A 79 13.99 10.18 -2.96
C ARG A 79 13.18 9.92 -4.23
N PRO A 80 13.69 10.34 -5.40
CA PRO A 80 12.97 10.19 -6.66
C PRO A 80 12.72 8.72 -7.03
N ASP A 81 13.52 7.78 -6.51
CA ASP A 81 13.38 6.35 -6.77
C ASP A 81 12.47 5.61 -5.79
N PHE A 82 11.91 6.30 -4.79
CA PHE A 82 11.00 5.68 -3.83
C PHE A 82 9.67 5.35 -4.51
N LEU A 83 9.25 4.09 -4.39
CA LEU A 83 7.96 3.62 -4.88
C LEU A 83 7.10 3.24 -3.69
N ALA A 84 5.95 3.89 -3.57
CA ALA A 84 4.95 3.52 -2.58
C ALA A 84 4.35 2.15 -2.93
N GLY A 85 4.14 1.33 -1.91
CA GLY A 85 3.48 0.05 -2.03
C GLY A 85 2.08 0.06 -1.41
N GLN A 86 1.53 -1.14 -1.22
CA GLN A 86 0.34 -1.39 -0.39
C GLN A 86 -0.86 -0.50 -0.77
N ALA A 87 -1.12 -0.40 -2.08
CA ALA A 87 -2.38 0.14 -2.57
C ALA A 87 -3.53 -0.70 -1.99
N VAL A 88 -4.38 -0.07 -1.17
CA VAL A 88 -5.38 -0.78 -0.36
C VAL A 88 -6.80 -0.47 -0.82
N THR A 89 -7.03 0.69 -1.44
CA THR A 89 -8.37 1.12 -1.85
C THR A 89 -8.28 1.99 -3.08
N THR A 90 -9.17 1.72 -4.04
CA THR A 90 -9.30 2.50 -5.27
C THR A 90 -10.74 2.99 -5.41
N ALA A 91 -10.92 4.21 -5.89
CA ALA A 91 -12.26 4.77 -6.11
C ALA A 91 -12.29 5.67 -7.36
N ALA A 92 -13.12 5.28 -8.34
CA ALA A 92 -13.42 6.15 -9.48
C ALA A 92 -14.38 7.26 -9.06
N SER A 93 -14.16 8.48 -9.57
CA SER A 93 -15.05 9.62 -9.34
C SER A 93 -16.44 9.36 -9.92
N PRO A 94 -17.48 10.07 -9.41
CA PRO A 94 -18.84 9.89 -9.91
C PRO A 94 -19.01 10.11 -11.42
N ASP A 95 -18.17 10.95 -12.04
CA ASP A 95 -18.16 11.20 -13.49
C ASP A 95 -17.29 10.21 -14.29
N GLY A 96 -16.62 9.28 -13.60
CA GLY A 96 -15.77 8.24 -14.20
C GLY A 96 -14.43 8.72 -14.76
N LYS A 97 -14.03 9.97 -14.52
CA LYS A 97 -12.82 10.56 -15.13
C LYS A 97 -11.60 10.60 -14.23
N THR A 98 -11.78 10.48 -12.92
CA THR A 98 -10.68 10.52 -11.94
C THR A 98 -10.64 9.21 -11.17
N LEU A 99 -9.45 8.64 -11.00
CA LEU A 99 -9.21 7.49 -10.14
C LEU A 99 -8.36 7.93 -8.95
N LEU A 100 -8.84 7.63 -7.75
CA LEU A 100 -8.05 7.72 -6.53
C LEU A 100 -7.49 6.35 -6.19
N ILE A 101 -6.23 6.31 -5.76
CA ILE A 101 -5.56 5.12 -5.22
C ILE A 101 -4.96 5.49 -3.88
N LEU A 102 -5.45 4.87 -2.80
CA LEU A 102 -4.97 5.04 -1.44
C LEU A 102 -3.96 3.95 -1.10
N THR A 103 -2.80 4.34 -0.57
CA THR A 103 -1.87 3.41 0.06
C THR A 103 -2.11 3.34 1.56
N SER A 104 -1.87 2.17 2.14
CA SER A 104 -1.86 1.99 3.59
C SER A 104 -1.02 0.78 3.91
N GLY A 105 0.21 0.97 4.40
CA GLY A 105 1.03 -0.20 4.67
C GLY A 105 2.48 0.05 4.99
N TYR A 106 2.79 1.10 5.73
CA TYR A 106 4.15 1.42 6.19
C TYR A 106 5.04 1.93 5.05
N ASN A 107 4.55 2.93 4.31
CA ASN A 107 5.38 3.67 3.37
C ASN A 107 6.36 4.57 4.14
N ARG A 108 7.56 4.02 4.39
CA ARG A 108 8.43 4.44 5.50
C ARG A 108 9.87 4.58 5.04
N ASN A 109 10.40 5.79 5.18
CA ASN A 109 11.76 6.15 4.77
C ASN A 109 12.64 6.44 5.99
N ASN A 110 13.88 5.92 5.99
CA ASN A 110 14.88 6.14 7.05
C ASN A 110 16.06 6.94 6.50
N GLY A 111 16.61 7.86 7.29
CA GLY A 111 17.80 8.63 6.97
C GLY A 111 19.09 7.81 7.17
N PRO A 112 20.27 8.37 6.85
CA PRO A 112 21.56 7.70 7.03
C PRO A 112 21.86 7.30 8.48
N ASP A 113 21.24 7.97 9.47
CA ASP A 113 21.33 7.64 10.89
C ASP A 113 20.37 6.52 11.33
N GLY A 114 19.65 5.91 10.37
CA GLY A 114 18.66 4.87 10.60
C GLY A 114 17.32 5.38 11.14
N LYS A 115 17.16 6.68 11.37
CA LYS A 115 15.92 7.25 11.93
C LYS A 115 14.89 7.54 10.86
N ARG A 116 13.62 7.46 11.26
CA ARG A 116 12.46 7.79 10.42
C ARG A 116 12.53 9.23 9.94
N VAL A 117 12.39 9.44 8.63
CA VAL A 117 12.22 10.80 8.06
C VAL A 117 10.73 11.07 7.94
N SER A 118 10.17 11.85 8.86
CA SER A 118 8.72 12.05 8.98
C SER A 118 8.08 12.62 7.71
N GLY A 119 8.71 13.61 7.06
CA GLY A 119 8.19 14.24 5.83
C GLY A 119 8.23 13.35 4.59
N GLU A 120 8.88 12.18 4.68
CA GLU A 120 9.04 11.21 3.58
C GLU A 120 8.40 9.86 3.95
N SER A 121 7.70 9.79 5.09
CA SER A 121 7.14 8.55 5.64
C SER A 121 5.65 8.70 5.88
N ASN A 122 4.93 8.95 4.79
CA ASN A 122 3.51 9.15 4.76
C ASN A 122 2.86 8.03 3.96
N GLU A 123 1.55 7.89 4.11
CA GLU A 123 0.72 7.21 3.13
C GLU A 123 0.30 8.21 2.06
N TYR A 124 -0.29 7.74 0.96
CA TYR A 124 -0.53 8.59 -0.21
C TYR A 124 -1.90 8.34 -0.82
N VAL A 125 -2.49 9.41 -1.36
CA VAL A 125 -3.56 9.32 -2.36
C VAL A 125 -2.99 9.74 -3.70
N PHE A 126 -2.90 8.80 -4.62
CA PHE A 126 -2.58 9.07 -6.01
C PHE A 126 -3.85 9.42 -6.77
N ILE A 127 -3.77 10.44 -7.60
CA ILE A 127 -4.89 10.97 -8.37
C ILE A 127 -4.54 10.85 -9.84
N TYR A 128 -5.31 10.02 -10.53
CA TYR A 128 -5.15 9.74 -11.95
C TYR A 128 -6.33 10.29 -12.75
N ASP A 129 -6.04 10.88 -13.90
CA ASP A 129 -7.02 11.07 -14.96
C ASP A 129 -7.14 9.77 -15.76
N ILE A 130 -8.34 9.20 -15.78
CA ILE A 130 -8.70 7.97 -16.46
C ILE A 130 -9.73 8.21 -17.58
N SER A 131 -9.87 9.45 -18.05
CA SER A 131 -10.78 9.79 -19.14
C SER A 131 -10.32 9.26 -20.51
N GLY A 132 -9.02 8.98 -20.64
CA GLY A 132 -8.39 8.39 -21.82
C GLY A 132 -8.14 6.88 -21.68
N LYS A 133 -7.52 6.29 -22.71
CA LYS A 133 -7.13 4.87 -22.70
C LYS A 133 -5.98 4.56 -21.74
N THR A 134 -5.12 5.55 -21.49
CA THR A 134 -3.96 5.43 -20.61
C THR A 134 -4.17 6.37 -19.43
N PRO A 135 -4.16 5.86 -18.18
CA PRO A 135 -4.21 6.71 -17.00
C PRO A 135 -3.04 7.70 -16.97
N VAL A 136 -3.30 8.93 -16.51
CA VAL A 136 -2.28 9.95 -16.34
C VAL A 136 -2.26 10.40 -14.90
N LYS A 137 -1.14 10.17 -14.19
CA LYS A 137 -0.94 10.70 -12.84
C LYS A 137 -1.01 12.23 -12.88
N ARG A 138 -1.98 12.82 -12.17
CA ARG A 138 -2.18 14.28 -12.09
C ARG A 138 -1.61 14.86 -10.81
N GLN A 139 -1.71 14.12 -9.71
CA GLN A 139 -1.33 14.61 -8.40
C GLN A 139 -1.07 13.45 -7.44
N VAL A 140 -0.23 13.69 -6.44
CA VAL A 140 -0.10 12.84 -5.26
C VAL A 140 -0.29 13.70 -4.01
N LEU A 141 -1.11 13.21 -3.09
CA LEU A 141 -1.33 13.84 -1.78
C LEU A 141 -0.67 13.00 -0.69
N GLN A 142 0.06 13.64 0.21
CA GLN A 142 0.60 12.97 1.39
C GLN A 142 -0.46 12.91 2.48
N VAL A 143 -0.65 11.73 3.05
CA VAL A 143 -1.57 11.44 4.15
C VAL A 143 -0.73 10.93 5.33
N PRO A 144 -0.63 11.69 6.45
CA PRO A 144 0.25 11.32 7.56
C PRO A 144 0.03 9.90 8.08
N ASN A 145 -1.23 9.54 8.32
CA ASN A 145 -1.68 8.18 8.61
C ASN A 145 -3.05 7.94 7.99
N THR A 146 -3.32 6.69 7.63
CA THR A 146 -4.60 6.23 7.11
C THR A 146 -4.79 4.74 7.38
N PHE A 147 -5.98 4.24 7.08
CA PHE A 147 -6.24 2.82 6.86
C PHE A 147 -6.95 2.67 5.50
N SER A 148 -7.84 1.69 5.32
CA SER A 148 -8.52 1.41 4.05
C SER A 148 -9.70 2.35 3.69
N GLY A 149 -9.98 3.39 4.47
CA GLY A 149 -11.19 4.18 4.29
C GLY A 149 -10.99 5.30 3.28
N MET A 150 -11.63 5.21 2.12
CA MET A 150 -11.71 6.30 1.14
C MET A 150 -13.06 6.31 0.43
N ALA A 151 -13.68 7.49 0.30
CA ALA A 151 -14.95 7.64 -0.41
C ALA A 151 -15.08 9.00 -1.09
N TRP A 152 -15.68 9.01 -2.27
CA TRP A 152 -16.11 10.23 -2.96
C TRP A 152 -17.37 10.80 -2.34
N ASN A 153 -17.47 12.14 -2.24
CA ASN A 153 -18.77 12.78 -2.16
C ASN A 153 -19.51 12.54 -3.50
N PRO A 154 -20.80 12.20 -3.50
CA PRO A 154 -21.57 11.95 -4.73
C PRO A 154 -21.59 13.11 -5.74
N SER A 155 -21.36 14.35 -5.29
CA SER A 155 -21.20 15.51 -6.18
C SER A 155 -19.90 15.51 -6.98
N GLY A 156 -18.91 14.68 -6.60
CA GLY A 156 -17.58 14.61 -7.20
C GLY A 156 -16.68 15.81 -6.86
N LYS A 157 -17.10 16.71 -5.98
CA LYS A 157 -16.33 17.94 -5.63
C LYS A 157 -15.37 17.77 -4.46
N GLU A 158 -15.52 16.69 -3.71
CA GLU A 158 -14.69 16.37 -2.56
C GLU A 158 -14.61 14.85 -2.36
N PHE A 159 -13.60 14.40 -1.63
CA PHE A 159 -13.50 13.04 -1.16
C PHE A 159 -12.95 13.01 0.27
N TYR A 160 -13.10 11.87 0.91
CA TYR A 160 -12.75 11.68 2.31
C TYR A 160 -11.79 10.51 2.46
N VAL A 161 -10.86 10.64 3.40
CA VAL A 161 -9.90 9.59 3.76
C VAL A 161 -9.92 9.39 5.27
N SER A 162 -10.00 8.14 5.72
CA SER A 162 -9.92 7.82 7.15
C SER A 162 -8.50 8.05 7.67
N GLY A 163 -8.34 8.71 8.82
CA GLY A 163 -7.03 8.95 9.44
C GLY A 163 -6.41 7.74 10.12
N GLY A 164 -7.05 6.56 10.09
CA GLY A 164 -6.57 5.37 10.78
C GLY A 164 -6.35 5.64 12.27
N PRO A 165 -5.11 5.49 12.79
CA PRO A 165 -4.77 5.74 14.19
C PRO A 165 -4.84 7.22 14.61
N ASP A 166 -5.00 8.15 13.67
CA ASP A 166 -5.22 9.57 14.00
C ASP A 166 -6.67 9.86 14.45
N ASP A 167 -7.55 8.85 14.43
CA ASP A 167 -8.94 8.92 14.88
C ASP A 167 -9.75 10.09 14.28
N ASN A 168 -9.56 10.32 12.98
CA ASN A 168 -10.20 11.41 12.26
C ASN A 168 -10.65 11.01 10.86
N LEU A 169 -11.45 11.87 10.24
CA LEU A 169 -11.80 11.84 8.83
C LEU A 169 -11.20 13.08 8.15
N ARG A 170 -10.34 12.89 7.16
CA ARG A 170 -9.73 13.97 6.37
C ARG A 170 -10.58 14.26 5.15
N ILE A 171 -10.78 15.55 4.85
CA ILE A 171 -11.60 16.05 3.75
C ILE A 171 -10.70 16.71 2.71
N TYR A 172 -10.82 16.31 1.45
CA TYR A 172 -10.10 16.88 0.34
C TYR A 172 -11.05 17.53 -0.65
N LEU A 173 -10.83 18.80 -0.96
CA LEU A 173 -11.65 19.57 -1.90
C LEU A 173 -10.95 19.68 -3.26
N GLY A 174 -11.73 19.52 -4.32
CA GLY A 174 -11.28 19.72 -5.70
C GLY A 174 -11.52 21.17 -6.14
N GLN A 175 -10.46 21.89 -6.47
CA GLN A 175 -10.52 23.26 -7.00
C GLN A 175 -9.50 23.45 -8.13
N GLY A 176 -9.94 24.00 -9.26
CA GLY A 176 -9.05 24.34 -10.38
C GLY A 176 -8.28 23.15 -10.98
N GLY A 177 -8.78 21.93 -10.83
CA GLY A 177 -8.12 20.70 -11.30
C GLY A 177 -7.09 20.11 -10.32
N ALA A 178 -6.94 20.68 -9.13
CA ALA A 178 -6.13 20.15 -8.05
C ALA A 178 -6.98 19.83 -6.83
N TRP A 179 -6.44 18.97 -5.96
CA TRP A 179 -7.05 18.56 -4.70
C TRP A 179 -6.22 19.05 -3.54
N THR A 180 -6.86 19.50 -2.47
CA THR A 180 -6.16 19.95 -1.26
C THR A 180 -6.92 19.52 -0.02
N GLU A 181 -6.21 19.14 1.04
CA GLU A 181 -6.83 18.90 2.34
C GLU A 181 -7.46 20.20 2.84
N ALA A 182 -8.76 20.16 3.15
CA ALA A 182 -9.52 21.30 3.63
C ALA A 182 -9.76 21.24 5.14
N ALA A 183 -9.93 20.04 5.69
CA ALA A 183 -10.19 19.84 7.11
C ALA A 183 -9.91 18.40 7.55
N ALA A 184 -9.74 18.21 8.86
CA ALA A 184 -9.79 16.92 9.53
C ALA A 184 -10.84 16.96 10.66
N ILE A 185 -11.80 16.04 10.63
CA ILE A 185 -12.85 15.90 11.63
C ILE A 185 -12.44 14.82 12.62
N ALA A 186 -12.22 15.18 13.89
CA ALA A 186 -11.99 14.21 14.95
C ALA A 186 -13.24 13.34 15.19
N LEU A 187 -13.07 12.02 15.28
CA LEU A 187 -14.16 11.08 15.55
C LEU A 187 -14.39 10.88 17.06
N GLY A 188 -13.36 11.11 17.87
CA GLY A 188 -13.49 11.15 19.33
C GLY A 188 -13.72 9.77 19.96
N HIS A 189 -13.21 8.70 19.34
CA HIS A 189 -13.24 7.36 19.93
C HIS A 189 -12.26 7.25 21.11
N ALA A 190 -11.15 7.98 21.07
CA ALA A 190 -10.20 8.01 22.18
C ALA A 190 -10.59 9.01 23.27
N LYS A 191 -10.58 8.56 24.53
CA LYS A 191 -10.58 9.46 25.70
C LYS A 191 -9.14 9.94 25.97
N PRO A 192 -8.92 11.23 26.24
CA PRO A 192 -7.59 11.69 26.66
C PRO A 192 -7.23 11.11 28.04
N GLY A 193 -6.18 10.29 28.16
CA GLY A 193 -5.67 9.81 29.44
C GLY A 193 -4.41 8.91 29.33
N PRO A 194 -3.57 8.80 30.38
CA PRO A 194 -2.45 7.86 30.40
C PRO A 194 -2.94 6.40 30.43
N GLY A 195 -2.46 5.57 29.52
CA GLY A 195 -2.69 4.11 29.49
C GLY A 195 -3.95 3.66 28.71
N ASP A 196 -4.90 4.55 28.46
CA ASP A 196 -6.05 4.31 27.59
C ASP A 196 -5.89 5.15 26.31
N LEU A 197 -5.41 4.51 25.25
CA LEU A 197 -5.31 5.15 23.94
C LEU A 197 -6.65 5.13 23.19
N GLY A 198 -7.73 4.62 23.78
CA GLY A 198 -9.08 4.63 23.21
C GLY A 198 -9.45 3.44 22.33
N GLY A 199 -8.55 2.47 22.16
CA GLY A 199 -8.79 1.24 21.41
C GLY A 199 -9.31 0.10 22.30
N LEU A 200 -9.74 -1.00 21.67
CA LEU A 200 -10.27 -2.19 22.36
C LEU A 200 -9.19 -3.01 23.11
N SER A 201 -7.95 -2.52 23.26
CA SER A 201 -6.83 -3.23 23.88
C SER A 201 -5.81 -2.26 24.50
N ASP A 202 -5.05 -2.74 25.48
CA ASP A 202 -4.01 -1.99 26.19
C ASP A 202 -3.02 -1.34 25.22
N ASN A 203 -2.81 -0.03 25.35
CA ASN A 203 -1.92 0.76 24.51
C ASN A 203 -2.24 0.73 23.00
N ASN A 204 -3.48 0.46 22.60
CA ASN A 204 -3.90 0.55 21.20
C ASN A 204 -4.79 1.77 20.94
N LYS A 205 -4.53 2.51 19.86
CA LYS A 205 -5.38 3.63 19.42
C LYS A 205 -6.63 3.10 18.70
N PRO A 206 -7.76 3.83 18.71
CA PRO A 206 -8.86 3.53 17.80
C PRO A 206 -8.38 3.70 16.35
N ILE A 207 -8.94 2.88 15.45
CA ILE A 207 -8.60 2.92 14.02
C ILE A 207 -9.85 3.31 13.24
N ALA A 208 -9.85 4.52 12.70
CA ALA A 208 -10.81 4.91 11.68
C ALA A 208 -10.49 4.11 10.40
N ALA A 209 -11.31 3.12 10.07
CA ALA A 209 -10.98 2.13 9.03
C ALA A 209 -11.82 2.25 7.75
N GLY A 210 -13.14 2.44 7.87
CA GLY A 210 -14.07 2.45 6.74
C GLY A 210 -14.73 3.81 6.59
N VAL A 211 -14.97 4.22 5.34
CA VAL A 211 -15.71 5.45 5.03
C VAL A 211 -16.73 5.15 3.95
N ARG A 212 -17.94 5.68 4.11
CA ARG A 212 -18.95 5.71 3.07
C ARG A 212 -19.58 7.09 3.06
N SER A 213 -19.68 7.67 1.87
CA SER A 213 -20.51 8.85 1.64
C SER A 213 -21.79 8.42 0.94
N THR A 214 -22.90 9.02 1.34
CA THR A 214 -24.22 8.80 0.76
C THR A 214 -24.84 10.14 0.43
N GLN A 215 -25.58 10.24 -0.67
CA GLN A 215 -26.51 11.35 -0.81
C GLN A 215 -27.54 11.24 0.32
N PRO A 216 -28.10 12.36 0.81
CA PRO A 216 -29.29 12.27 1.62
C PRO A 216 -30.38 11.64 0.77
N GLU A 217 -30.59 10.34 0.91
CA GLU A 217 -31.87 9.74 0.57
C GLU A 217 -32.92 10.53 1.36
N ARG A 218 -34.06 10.79 0.72
CA ARG A 218 -35.26 11.38 1.34
C ARG A 218 -35.31 10.96 2.80
N ALA A 219 -35.06 11.93 3.70
CA ALA A 219 -34.62 11.72 5.07
C ALA A 219 -35.06 10.38 5.66
N TRP A 220 -34.11 9.61 6.20
CA TRP A 220 -34.42 8.48 7.07
C TRP A 220 -35.36 8.99 8.17
N SER A 221 -36.65 8.71 8.02
CA SER A 221 -37.71 9.19 8.91
C SER A 221 -37.74 8.32 10.15
N SER A 222 -36.63 8.31 10.88
CA SER A 222 -36.53 7.74 12.21
C SER A 222 -35.46 8.54 12.94
N PRO A 223 -35.83 9.52 13.78
CA PRO A 223 -34.84 10.15 14.65
C PRO A 223 -34.23 9.05 15.52
N ILE A 224 -32.90 8.97 15.53
CA ILE A 224 -32.18 8.19 16.54
C ILE A 224 -32.45 8.88 17.87
N THR A 225 -33.45 8.40 18.61
CA THR A 225 -33.70 8.84 19.98
C THR A 225 -32.50 8.38 20.82
N ARG A 226 -31.70 9.34 21.27
CA ARG A 226 -30.64 9.10 22.25
C ARG A 226 -31.33 8.74 23.57
N THR A 227 -31.47 7.45 23.87
CA THR A 227 -31.91 7.02 25.20
C THR A 227 -30.77 7.33 26.17
N THR A 228 -30.84 8.46 26.85
CA THR A 228 -30.01 8.72 28.02
C THR A 228 -30.49 7.80 29.13
N ALA A 229 -29.74 6.73 29.41
CA ALA A 229 -29.94 5.97 30.63
C ALA A 229 -29.54 6.87 31.82
N SER A 230 -30.51 7.29 32.62
CA SER A 230 -30.23 7.91 33.92
C SER A 230 -29.69 6.82 34.85
N ALA A 231 -28.46 6.98 35.33
CA ALA A 231 -27.94 6.16 36.41
C ALA A 231 -28.69 6.50 37.70
N SER A 232 -29.51 5.58 38.20
CA SER A 232 -30.04 5.62 39.56
C SER A 232 -28.92 5.21 40.51
N SER A 233 -28.49 6.13 41.36
CA SER A 233 -27.56 5.86 42.45
C SER A 233 -28.23 4.94 43.48
N ILE A 234 -27.67 3.75 43.70
CA ILE A 234 -27.99 2.91 44.85
C ILE A 234 -27.13 3.40 46.01
N SER A 235 -27.75 4.02 47.02
CA SER A 235 -27.08 4.31 48.29
C SER A 235 -27.03 3.03 49.12
N SER A 236 -25.84 2.52 49.40
CA SER A 236 -25.61 1.54 50.46
C SER A 236 -25.39 2.29 51.77
N SER A 237 -26.34 2.21 52.70
CA SER A 237 -26.11 2.48 54.12
C SER A 237 -25.70 1.19 54.82
N ALA A 238 -24.67 1.32 55.66
CA ALA A 238 -24.10 0.29 56.53
C ALA A 238 -25.09 -0.27 57.56
#